data_AF-G7VBX0-F1
#
_entry.id   AF-G7VBX0-F1
#
_cell.length_a   1.000
_cell.length_b   1.000
_cell.length_c   1.000
_cell.angle_alpha   90.00
_cell.angle_beta   90.00
_cell.angle_gamma   90.00
#
_symmetry.space_group_name_H-M   'P 1'
#
loop_
_entity.id
_entity.type
_entity.pdbx_description
1 polymer ?
#
loop_
_entity_poly.entity_id
_entity_poly.type
_entity_poly.pdbx_seq_one_letter_code
_entity_poly.pdbx_strand_id
1 'polypeptide(L)' 'MIGLSAWIERRRAVVKYRCKTLRVVVAKTLRCYLIVTVFPDPGTHFVVEG' A
#
# COMPACT_ATOMS: atom_id res chain seq x y z
N MET A 1 -22.77 -16.96 14.14
CA MET A 1 -22.04 -15.69 13.99
C MET A 1 -20.57 -16.01 13.74
N ILE A 2 -20.12 -16.00 12.49
CA ILE A 2 -18.71 -16.21 12.14
C ILE A 2 -18.21 -14.87 11.63
N GLY A 3 -17.45 -14.15 12.44
CA GLY A 3 -16.84 -12.89 12.06
C GLY A 3 -15.88 -13.12 10.89
N LEU A 4 -16.26 -12.64 9.70
CA LEU A 4 -15.40 -12.58 8.50
C LEU A 4 -14.14 -11.69 8.70
N SER A 5 -13.96 -11.11 9.89
CA SER A 5 -12.92 -10.16 10.25
C SER A 5 -11.57 -10.80 10.59
N ALA A 6 -11.48 -12.13 10.71
CA ALA A 6 -10.30 -12.81 11.29
C ALA A 6 -9.17 -13.19 10.29
N TRP A 7 -9.37 -13.07 8.97
CA TRP A 7 -8.41 -13.62 7.98
C TRP A 7 -7.92 -12.66 6.90
N ILE A 8 -8.28 -11.37 6.99
CA ILE A 8 -7.81 -10.37 6.03
C ILE A 8 -6.74 -9.53 6.70
N GLU A 9 -5.48 -9.93 6.54
CA GLU A 9 -4.33 -9.17 7.02
C GLU A 9 -4.02 -8.07 6.01
N ARG A 10 -4.04 -6.80 6.44
CA ARG A 10 -3.67 -5.66 5.59
C ARG A 10 -2.30 -5.14 5.98
N ARG A 11 -1.41 -5.00 5.00
CA ARG A 11 -0.09 -4.39 5.17
C ARG A 11 0.06 -3.19 4.26
N ARG A 12 0.77 -2.17 4.76
CA ARG A 12 1.17 -1.01 3.98
C ARG A 12 2.60 -1.23 3.49
N ALA A 13 2.85 -0.97 2.21
CA ALA A 13 4.17 -1.01 1.63
C ALA A 13 4.41 0.24 0.79
N VAL A 14 5.67 0.70 0.75
CA VAL A 14 6.11 1.75 -0.16
C VAL A 14 6.87 1.08 -1.29
N VAL A 15 6.45 1.33 -2.52
CA VAL A 15 7.04 0.71 -3.71
C VAL A 15 7.49 1.79 -4.69
N LYS A 16 8.62 1.58 -5.34
CA LYS A 16 9.06 2.40 -6.48
C LYS A 16 8.50 1.78 -7.76
N TYR A 17 7.75 2.56 -8.53
CA TYR A 17 7.26 2.17 -9.85
C TYR A 17 7.56 3.29 -10.84
N ARG A 18 8.45 3.00 -11.80
CA ARG A 18 9.06 4.01 -12.68
C ARG A 18 9.71 5.14 -11.84
N CYS A 19 9.52 6.39 -12.23
CA CYS A 19 10.01 7.59 -11.53
C CYS A 19 9.11 8.06 -10.38
N LYS A 20 8.21 7.19 -9.88
CA LYS A 20 7.27 7.54 -8.81
C LYS A 20 7.39 6.59 -7.62
N THR A 21 7.23 7.14 -6.43
CA THR A 21 7.08 6.38 -5.19
C THR A 21 5.58 6.29 -4.88
N LEU A 22 5.10 5.08 -4.61
CA LEU A 22 3.69 4.80 -4.34
C LEU A 22 3.55 4.14 -2.98
N ARG A 23 2.55 4.57 -2.21
CA ARG A 23 2.07 3.84 -1.03
C ARG A 23 0.98 2.88 -1.49
N VAL A 24 1.21 1.59 -1.29
CA VAL A 24 0.24 0.55 -1.62
C VAL A 24 -0.25 -0.14 -0.35
N VAL A 25 -1.55 -0.39 -0.29
CA VAL A 25 -2.17 -1.24 0.72
C VAL A 25 -2.42 -2.60 0.10
N VAL A 26 -1.78 -3.62 0.65
CA VAL A 26 -1.93 -5.00 0.21
C VAL A 26 -2.74 -5.76 1.26
N ALA A 27 -3.84 -6.37 0.83
CA ALA A 27 -4.59 -7.32 1.62
C ALA A 27 -4.12 -8.74 1.29
N LYS A 28 -3.65 -9.47 2.29
CA LYS A 28 -3.43 -10.90 2.21
C LYS A 28 -4.74 -11.61 2.50
N THR A 29 -5.14 -12.48 1.58
CA THR A 29 -6.26 -13.41 1.76
C THR A 29 -5.71 -14.83 1.94
N LEU A 30 -6.60 -15.81 2.12
CA LEU A 30 -6.22 -17.23 2.21
C LEU A 30 -5.54 -17.77 0.93
N ARG A 31 -5.80 -17.16 -0.23
CA ARG A 31 -5.37 -17.70 -1.53
C ARG A 31 -4.43 -16.79 -2.30
N CYS A 32 -4.50 -15.48 -2.10
CA CYS A 32 -3.75 -14.51 -2.86
C CYS A 32 -3.50 -13.20 -2.11
N TYR A 33 -2.65 -12.36 -2.67
CA TYR A 33 -2.46 -10.97 -2.27
C TYR A 33 -3.22 -10.06 -3.23
N LEU A 34 -3.97 -9.10 -2.67
CA LEU A 34 -4.74 -8.12 -3.42
C LEU A 34 -4.22 -6.71 -3.11
N ILE A 35 -3.95 -5.92 -4.14
CA ILE A 35 -3.69 -4.49 -3.97
C ILE A 35 -5.03 -3.80 -3.83
N VAL A 36 -5.32 -3.29 -2.64
CA VAL A 36 -6.62 -2.68 -2.31
C VAL A 36 -6.61 -1.20 -2.64
N THR A 37 -5.46 -0.53 -2.45
CA THR A 37 -5.38 0.90 -2.66
C THR A 37 -3.96 1.31 -3.01
N VAL A 38 -3.85 2.27 -3.92
CA VAL A 38 -2.59 2.87 -4.37
C VAL A 38 -2.74 4.38 -4.21
N PHE A 39 -1.83 4.98 -3.46
CA PHE A 39 -1.73 6.43 -3.33
C PHE A 39 -0.33 6.87 -3.79
N PRO A 40 -0.19 8.02 -4.46
CA PRO A 40 1.12 8.63 -4.62
C PRO A 40 1.71 8.89 -3.22
N ASP A 41 2.96 8.50 -3.02
CA ASP A 41 3.67 8.82 -1.78
C ASP A 41 3.96 10.33 -1.77
N PRO A 42 3.47 11.09 -0.77
CA PRO A 42 3.77 12.52 -0.66
C PRO A 42 5.25 12.79 -0.30
N GLY A 43 6.04 11.76 0.01
CA GLY A 43 7.45 11.83 0.41
C GLY A 43 8.43 12.08 -0.73
N THR A 44 8.05 12.92 -1.70
CA THR A 44 9.02 13.58 -2.58
C THR A 44 8.62 15.05 -2.68
N HIS A 45 8.58 15.73 -1.54
CA HIS A 45 8.94 17.14 -1.54
C HIS A 45 10.39 17.18 -2.03
N PHE A 46 10.59 17.58 -3.28
CA PHE A 46 11.85 18.20 -3.64
C PHE A 46 11.96 19.40 -2.70
N VAL A 47 12.78 19.30 -1.65
CA VAL A 47 13.27 20.49 -0.96
C VAL A 47 14.11 21.18 -2.01
N VAL A 48 13.52 22.16 -2.68
CA VAL A 48 14.30 23.16 -3.41
C VAL A 48 14.89 24.01 -2.29
N GLU A 49 16.10 23.66 -1.84
CA GLU A 49 16.93 24.62 -1.11
C GLU A 49 17.17 25.77 -2.08
N GLY A 50 16.55 26.91 -1.76
CA GLY A 50 16.89 28.21 -2.35
C GLY A 50 18.06 28.82 -1.63
#